data_AF-A0A2W6C0R3-F1
#
_entry.id   AF-A0A2W6C0R3-F1
#
_cell.length_a   1.000
_cell.length_b   1.000
_cell.length_c   1.000
_cell.angle_alpha   90.00
_cell.angle_beta   90.00
_cell.angle_gamma   90.00
#
_symmetry.space_group_name_H-M   'P 1'
#
loop_
_entity.id
_entity.type
_entity.pdbx_description
1 polymer ?
#
loop_
_entity_poly.entity_id
_entity_poly.type
_entity_poly.pdbx_seq_one_letter_code
_entity_poly.pdbx_strand_id
1 'polypeptide(L)'
;MLTAALMVAVSGCHRSPPAPPSSDAASPPSSAVTPSSAVTTPGSPPVTTPSAVTTPATSRTGSAPTSVALPTPTGTTVRDAACPYLPTPFVMDSIGQHLARTTATSAAPPKCTFYRPDGGVAAQVTAVHVATAALARPAVLTAVGRPANPVRLADGGAVRITNGGALLAVSRGTLVVVIVINQQSSLEATELARQSLIGL
;
A
#
# COMPACT_ATOMS: atom_id res chain seq x y z
N MET A 1 3.47 -43.68 -48.90
CA MET A 1 2.70 -44.28 -47.80
C MET A 1 2.05 -43.16 -47.03
N LEU A 2 0.73 -43.22 -46.97
CA LEU A 2 -0.21 -42.15 -46.65
C LEU A 2 -0.80 -42.45 -45.26
N THR A 3 -0.61 -41.59 -44.26
CA THR A 3 -1.34 -41.72 -42.98
C THR A 3 -1.64 -40.36 -42.38
N ALA A 4 -2.90 -40.23 -41.98
CA ALA A 4 -3.68 -39.01 -41.88
C ALA A 4 -3.42 -38.16 -40.63
N ALA A 5 -3.62 -36.85 -40.78
CA ALA A 5 -3.80 -35.89 -39.72
C ALA A 5 -5.17 -36.08 -39.03
N LEU A 6 -5.18 -36.15 -37.71
CA LEU A 6 -6.39 -36.14 -36.89
C LEU A 6 -6.56 -34.74 -36.29
N MET A 7 -7.45 -33.93 -36.88
CA MET A 7 -8.02 -32.75 -36.25
C MET A 7 -9.07 -33.18 -35.22
N VAL A 8 -8.88 -32.81 -33.95
CA VAL A 8 -9.95 -32.85 -32.96
C VAL A 8 -10.47 -31.41 -32.79
N ALA A 9 -11.62 -31.13 -33.38
CA ALA A 9 -12.40 -29.93 -33.13
C ALA A 9 -13.28 -30.18 -31.90
N VAL A 10 -12.99 -29.52 -30.77
CA VAL A 10 -13.91 -29.45 -29.63
C VAL A 10 -14.79 -28.22 -29.82
N SER A 11 -16.05 -28.48 -30.11
CA SER A 11 -17.11 -27.48 -30.29
C SER A 11 -18.13 -27.63 -29.15
N GLY A 12 -18.55 -26.51 -28.55
CA GLY A 12 -19.65 -26.40 -27.58
C GLY A 12 -19.18 -26.22 -26.12
N CYS A 13 -19.76 -25.38 -25.27
CA CYS A 13 -20.93 -24.51 -25.36
C CYS A 13 -20.71 -23.30 -24.43
N HIS A 14 -20.96 -22.10 -24.95
CA HIS A 14 -20.95 -20.85 -24.20
C HIS A 14 -22.26 -20.75 -23.39
N ARG A 15 -22.20 -20.78 -22.06
CA ARG A 15 -23.34 -20.41 -21.18
C ARG A 15 -23.04 -19.07 -20.54
N SER A 16 -23.68 -18.03 -21.04
CA SER A 16 -23.73 -16.71 -20.43
C SER A 16 -24.44 -16.78 -19.07
N PRO A 17 -23.93 -16.10 -18.03
CA PRO A 17 -24.66 -15.94 -16.77
C PRO A 17 -25.85 -14.98 -16.93
N PRO A 18 -26.96 -15.19 -16.21
CA PRO A 18 -28.11 -14.28 -16.20
C PRO A 18 -27.78 -12.96 -15.50
N ALA A 19 -28.27 -11.86 -16.08
CA ALA A 19 -28.20 -10.52 -15.50
C ALA A 19 -28.98 -10.45 -14.17
N PRO A 20 -28.48 -9.73 -13.14
CA PRO A 20 -29.27 -9.42 -11.96
C PRO A 20 -30.36 -8.38 -12.26
N PRO A 21 -31.52 -8.45 -11.59
CA PRO A 21 -32.62 -7.51 -11.79
C PRO A 21 -32.30 -6.11 -11.29
N SER A 22 -32.75 -5.12 -12.06
CA SER A 22 -32.88 -3.72 -11.67
C SER A 22 -33.83 -3.59 -10.48
N SER A 23 -33.34 -3.06 -9.37
CA SER A 23 -34.18 -2.61 -8.26
C SER A 23 -34.36 -1.10 -8.35
N ASP A 24 -35.49 -0.70 -8.90
CA ASP A 24 -36.05 0.63 -8.78
C ASP A 24 -36.49 0.93 -7.33
N ALA A 25 -36.21 2.18 -6.93
CA ALA A 25 -37.00 3.04 -6.06
C ALA A 25 -37.46 2.53 -4.67
N ALA A 26 -36.80 3.03 -3.63
CA ALA A 26 -37.48 3.44 -2.39
C ALA A 26 -36.75 4.63 -1.75
N SER A 27 -37.25 5.83 -2.01
CA SER A 27 -36.91 7.07 -1.30
C SER A 27 -37.21 6.94 0.20
N PRO A 28 -36.32 7.34 1.11
CA PRO A 28 -36.73 7.61 2.49
C PRO A 28 -37.46 8.97 2.57
N PRO A 29 -38.52 9.09 3.39
CA PRO A 29 -39.21 10.35 3.61
C PRO A 29 -38.36 11.33 4.42
N SER A 30 -38.36 12.58 3.96
CA SER A 30 -37.99 13.76 4.73
C SER A 30 -38.76 13.79 6.05
N SER A 31 -38.04 13.76 7.17
CA SER A 31 -38.58 14.17 8.47
C SER A 31 -37.71 15.30 8.99
N ALA A 32 -38.27 16.51 8.89
CA ALA A 32 -37.82 17.68 9.61
C ALA A 32 -38.06 17.47 11.11
N VAL A 33 -37.03 17.72 11.93
CA VAL A 33 -37.23 17.94 13.38
C VAL A 33 -36.42 19.17 13.80
N THR A 34 -37.13 19.97 14.58
CA THR A 34 -36.98 21.36 15.01
C THR A 34 -35.73 21.71 15.83
N PRO A 35 -35.33 23.01 15.84
CA PRO A 35 -34.30 23.54 16.73
C PRO A 35 -34.84 23.70 18.17
N SER A 36 -34.00 23.44 19.18
CA SER A 36 -34.31 23.74 20.58
C SER A 36 -33.21 24.63 21.18
N SER A 37 -33.61 25.83 21.58
CA SER A 37 -32.76 26.86 22.19
C SER A 37 -32.55 26.66 23.69
N ALA A 38 -31.33 26.99 24.12
CA ALA A 38 -30.89 27.67 25.35
C ALA A 38 -31.39 27.23 26.74
N VAL A 39 -30.43 26.93 27.64
CA VAL A 39 -30.44 27.34 29.06
C VAL A 39 -29.03 27.76 29.49
N THR A 40 -28.96 28.96 30.05
CA THR A 40 -27.81 29.60 30.73
C THR A 40 -27.94 29.36 32.23
N THR A 41 -26.85 29.04 32.96
CA THR A 41 -26.53 29.65 34.29
C THR A 41 -25.12 29.29 34.79
N PRO A 42 -24.48 30.15 35.63
CA PRO A 42 -23.04 30.18 35.92
C PRO A 42 -22.64 29.56 37.29
N GLY A 43 -21.34 29.33 37.49
CA GLY A 43 -20.77 29.08 38.82
C GLY A 43 -19.28 28.70 38.82
N SER A 44 -18.40 29.66 39.12
CA SER A 44 -17.02 29.46 39.63
C SER A 44 -17.01 29.70 41.17
N PRO A 45 -15.92 29.57 41.95
CA PRO A 45 -14.55 28.98 41.82
C PRO A 45 -14.28 28.00 43.04
N PRO A 46 -13.07 27.68 43.60
CA PRO A 46 -11.71 28.17 43.36
C PRO A 46 -10.50 27.18 43.54
N VAL A 47 -9.27 27.71 43.33
CA VAL A 47 -7.89 27.37 43.83
C VAL A 47 -7.37 25.92 43.59
N THR A 48 -6.19 25.65 43.02
CA THR A 48 -4.87 25.71 43.69
C THR A 48 -3.72 25.44 42.69
N THR A 49 -2.65 26.23 42.76
CA THR A 49 -1.34 26.05 42.13
C THR A 49 -0.57 24.86 42.70
N PRO A 50 0.28 24.19 41.90
CA PRO A 50 1.68 24.11 42.30
C PRO A 50 2.69 24.31 41.15
N SER A 51 3.75 25.04 41.49
CA SER A 51 5.00 25.18 40.75
C SER A 51 5.71 23.84 40.55
N ALA A 52 6.26 23.61 39.36
CA ALA A 52 7.24 22.54 39.12
C ALA A 52 8.42 23.07 38.29
N VAL A 53 9.46 23.47 39.03
CA VAL A 53 10.90 23.29 38.82
C VAL A 53 11.40 23.07 37.37
N THR A 54 12.03 24.11 36.83
CA THR A 54 12.99 24.04 35.73
C THR A 54 14.27 23.33 36.19
N THR A 55 14.63 22.22 35.56
CA THR A 55 15.94 21.56 35.71
C THR A 55 16.81 21.79 34.45
N PRO A 56 18.14 21.86 34.61
CA PRO A 56 19.05 22.37 33.59
C PRO A 56 19.33 21.37 32.46
N ALA A 57 19.40 21.91 31.24
CA ALA A 57 19.91 21.22 30.06
C ALA A 57 21.41 20.92 30.23
N THR A 58 21.78 19.64 30.18
CA THR A 58 23.18 19.21 30.04
C THR A 58 23.35 18.59 28.64
N SER A 59 24.01 19.34 27.76
CA SER A 59 24.38 18.91 26.42
C SER A 59 25.36 17.74 26.51
N ARG A 60 24.93 16.56 26.08
CA ARG A 60 25.79 15.37 25.96
C ARG A 60 26.27 15.30 24.51
N THR A 61 27.52 15.72 24.27
CA THR A 61 28.23 15.52 23.00
C THR A 61 28.43 14.02 22.79
N GLY A 62 27.55 13.40 22.01
CA GLY A 62 27.67 12.00 21.60
C GLY A 62 28.52 11.90 20.35
N SER A 63 29.67 11.23 20.44
CA SER A 63 30.49 10.83 19.30
C SER A 63 29.64 10.07 18.28
N ALA A 64 29.64 10.56 17.04
CA ALA A 64 28.94 9.95 15.93
C ALA A 64 29.49 8.54 15.67
N PRO A 65 28.65 7.49 15.57
CA PRO A 65 29.11 6.18 15.13
C PRO A 65 29.52 6.26 13.67
N THR A 66 30.74 5.81 13.36
CA THR A 66 31.23 5.58 12.00
C THR A 66 30.33 4.53 11.35
N SER A 67 29.39 5.00 10.53
CA SER A 67 28.53 4.14 9.73
C SER A 67 29.37 3.43 8.68
N VAL A 68 29.49 2.11 8.81
CA VAL A 68 30.02 1.24 7.76
C VAL A 68 29.04 1.31 6.59
N ALA A 69 29.39 2.09 5.57
CA ALA A 69 28.62 2.17 4.33
C ALA A 69 28.63 0.80 3.65
N LEU A 70 27.46 0.18 3.53
CA LEU A 70 27.26 -0.97 2.66
C LEU A 70 27.60 -0.56 1.21
N PRO A 71 28.30 -1.40 0.43
CA PRO A 71 28.62 -1.10 -0.96
C PRO A 71 27.33 -0.89 -1.78
N THR A 72 27.23 0.27 -2.42
CA THR A 72 26.14 0.61 -3.35
C THR A 72 26.18 -0.35 -4.54
N PRO A 73 25.10 -1.10 -4.85
CA PRO A 73 25.09 -1.98 -6.01
C PRO A 73 25.24 -1.13 -7.29
N THR A 74 26.30 -1.43 -8.02
CA THR A 74 26.60 -0.90 -9.36
C THR A 74 25.41 -1.08 -10.30
N GLY A 75 24.89 0.04 -10.81
CA GLY A 75 24.22 0.10 -12.13
C GLY A 75 22.78 -0.39 -12.22
N THR A 76 21.90 -0.09 -11.24
CA THR A 76 20.47 -0.26 -11.50
C THR A 76 19.97 0.86 -12.43
N THR A 77 19.64 0.53 -13.67
CA THR A 77 19.05 1.49 -14.62
C THR A 77 17.54 1.54 -14.45
N VAL A 78 16.96 2.74 -14.55
CA VAL A 78 15.51 2.97 -14.57
C VAL A 78 15.10 3.27 -16.01
N ARG A 79 14.06 2.62 -16.51
CA ARG A 79 13.56 2.82 -17.88
C ARG A 79 12.04 2.84 -17.91
N ASP A 80 11.49 3.47 -18.94
CA ASP A 80 10.07 3.38 -19.26
C ASP A 80 9.76 1.97 -19.75
N ALA A 81 9.04 1.24 -18.92
CA ALA A 81 8.70 -0.15 -19.14
C ALA A 81 7.49 -0.52 -18.29
N ALA A 82 6.68 -1.44 -18.80
CA ALA A 82 5.60 -2.04 -18.02
C ALA A 82 6.16 -2.82 -16.83
N CYS A 83 5.41 -2.86 -15.73
CA CYS A 83 5.79 -3.67 -14.57
C CYS A 83 5.49 -5.15 -14.85
N PRO A 84 6.48 -6.06 -14.78
CA PRO A 84 6.29 -7.46 -15.21
C PRO A 84 5.28 -8.26 -14.39
N TYR A 85 5.08 -7.91 -13.12
CA TYR A 85 4.25 -8.64 -12.17
C TYR A 85 2.99 -7.86 -11.73
N LEU A 86 2.82 -6.62 -12.19
CA LEU A 86 1.72 -5.76 -11.77
C LEU A 86 1.20 -4.91 -12.95
N PRO A 87 0.17 -5.38 -13.67
CA PRO A 87 -0.35 -4.69 -14.85
C PRO A 87 -0.88 -3.30 -14.53
N THR A 88 -0.54 -2.29 -15.35
CA THR A 88 -1.00 -0.91 -15.17
C THR A 88 -2.54 -0.78 -15.08
N PRO A 89 -3.36 -1.47 -15.90
CA PRO A 89 -4.82 -1.41 -15.75
C PRO A 89 -5.31 -1.87 -14.37
N PHE A 90 -4.74 -2.97 -13.84
CA PHE A 90 -5.07 -3.44 -12.49
C PHE A 90 -4.72 -2.40 -11.43
N VAL A 91 -3.57 -1.72 -11.57
CA VAL A 91 -3.21 -0.64 -10.64
C VAL A 91 -4.21 0.51 -10.73
N MET A 92 -4.58 0.94 -11.94
CA MET A 92 -5.56 2.01 -12.15
C MET A 92 -6.90 1.69 -11.48
N ASP A 93 -7.40 0.47 -11.69
CA ASP A 93 -8.66 0.00 -11.11
C ASP A 93 -8.58 -0.09 -9.58
N SER A 94 -7.44 -0.57 -9.06
CA SER A 94 -7.25 -0.76 -7.62
C SER A 94 -7.13 0.55 -6.85
N ILE A 95 -6.46 1.57 -7.41
CA ILE A 95 -6.26 2.86 -6.72
C ILE A 95 -7.28 3.94 -7.12
N GLY A 96 -8.15 3.64 -8.09
CA GLY A 96 -9.14 4.57 -8.63
C GLY A 96 -8.55 5.80 -9.33
N GLN A 97 -7.36 5.70 -9.91
CA GLN A 97 -6.68 6.81 -10.58
C GLN A 97 -6.16 6.41 -11.95
N HIS A 98 -6.23 7.34 -12.89
CA HIS A 98 -5.63 7.15 -14.20
C HIS A 98 -4.09 7.23 -14.13
N LEU A 99 -3.41 6.32 -14.82
CA LEU A 99 -1.96 6.27 -14.91
C LEU A 99 -1.53 6.58 -16.35
N ALA A 100 -0.46 7.35 -16.50
CA ALA A 100 0.07 7.74 -17.81
C ALA A 100 1.39 7.06 -18.14
N ARG A 101 2.15 6.64 -17.12
CA ARG A 101 3.50 6.14 -17.29
C ARG A 101 3.87 5.13 -16.20
N THR A 102 4.70 4.17 -16.57
CA THR A 102 5.31 3.21 -15.65
C THR A 102 6.81 3.14 -15.92
N THR A 103 7.61 3.12 -14.87
CA THR A 103 9.04 2.81 -14.94
C THR A 103 9.35 1.53 -14.21
N ALA A 104 10.34 0.80 -14.70
CA ALA A 104 10.89 -0.38 -14.04
C ALA A 104 12.41 -0.27 -13.94
N THR A 105 12.97 -0.83 -12.86
CA THR A 105 14.42 -0.99 -12.75
C THR A 105 14.90 -2.25 -13.46
N SER A 106 16.19 -2.28 -13.80
CA SER A 106 16.85 -3.49 -14.32
C SER A 106 17.26 -4.51 -13.24
N ALA A 107 16.91 -4.27 -11.97
CA ALA A 107 17.20 -5.20 -10.87
C ALA A 107 16.21 -6.39 -10.88
N ALA A 108 16.54 -7.47 -10.16
CA ALA A 108 15.69 -8.63 -10.00
C ALA A 108 15.37 -8.88 -8.50
N PRO A 109 14.10 -8.86 -8.08
CA PRO A 109 12.94 -8.41 -8.84
C PRO A 109 13.02 -6.92 -9.22
N PRO A 110 12.38 -6.50 -10.33
CA PRO A 110 12.39 -5.09 -10.72
C PRO A 110 11.55 -4.28 -9.74
N LYS A 111 12.00 -3.07 -9.43
CA LYS A 111 11.19 -2.06 -8.75
C LYS A 111 10.34 -1.37 -9.80
N CYS A 112 9.04 -1.27 -9.55
CA CYS A 112 8.10 -0.59 -10.43
C CYS A 112 7.60 0.72 -9.82
N THR A 113 7.50 1.78 -10.62
CA THR A 113 6.87 3.05 -10.21
C THR A 113 5.83 3.46 -11.24
N PHE A 114 4.65 3.83 -10.77
CA PHE A 114 3.49 4.20 -11.57
C PHE A 114 3.20 5.69 -11.38
N TYR A 115 3.03 6.40 -12.49
CA TYR A 115 2.89 7.84 -12.50
C TYR A 115 1.53 8.26 -13.07
N ARG A 116 0.97 9.29 -12.45
CA ARG A 116 -0.17 10.05 -12.93
C ARG A 116 0.21 10.90 -14.15
N PRO A 117 -0.78 11.41 -14.90
CA PRO A 117 -0.54 12.32 -16.03
C PRO A 117 0.23 13.60 -15.66
N ASP A 118 0.13 14.07 -14.41
CA ASP A 118 0.86 15.23 -13.90
C ASP A 118 2.31 14.92 -13.48
N GLY A 119 2.76 13.68 -13.69
CA GLY A 119 4.10 13.21 -13.29
C GLY A 119 4.23 12.84 -11.82
N GLY A 120 3.17 12.99 -11.01
CA GLY A 120 3.14 12.55 -9.63
C GLY A 120 3.17 11.02 -9.51
N VAL A 121 3.84 10.48 -8.49
CA VAL A 121 3.83 9.04 -8.21
C VAL A 121 2.49 8.65 -7.61
N ALA A 122 1.80 7.72 -8.24
CA ALA A 122 0.57 7.13 -7.73
C ALA A 122 0.85 5.87 -6.90
N ALA A 123 1.73 5.01 -7.40
CA ALA A 123 2.10 3.77 -6.74
C ALA A 123 3.58 3.42 -6.97
N GLN A 124 4.20 2.76 -6.01
CA GLN A 124 5.53 2.21 -6.12
C GLN A 124 5.58 0.84 -5.46
N VAL A 125 6.20 -0.13 -6.14
CA VAL A 125 6.40 -1.48 -5.64
C VAL A 125 7.88 -1.81 -5.65
N THR A 126 8.39 -2.21 -4.50
CA THR A 126 9.76 -2.69 -4.35
C THR A 126 9.72 -4.07 -3.73
N ALA A 127 10.40 -5.03 -4.34
CA ALA A 127 10.51 -6.38 -3.81
C ALA A 127 11.98 -6.72 -3.59
N VAL A 128 12.27 -7.34 -2.44
CA VAL A 128 13.63 -7.72 -2.05
C VAL A 128 13.62 -9.11 -1.42
N HIS A 129 14.69 -9.86 -1.63
CA HIS A 129 14.93 -11.11 -0.92
C HIS A 129 15.82 -10.83 0.29
N VAL A 130 15.36 -11.21 1.47
CA VAL A 130 16.19 -11.25 2.68
C VAL A 130 16.91 -12.60 2.79
N ALA A 131 17.98 -12.66 3.58
CA ALA A 131 18.80 -13.88 3.67
C ALA A 131 18.04 -15.09 4.22
N THR A 132 17.08 -14.90 5.13
CA THR A 132 16.28 -15.99 5.73
C THR A 132 14.86 -15.52 6.01
N ALA A 133 13.90 -16.46 6.07
CA ALA A 133 12.50 -16.15 6.40
C ALA A 133 12.35 -15.52 7.79
N ALA A 134 13.22 -15.86 8.75
CA ALA A 134 13.24 -15.26 10.08
C ALA A 134 13.53 -13.74 10.04
N LEU A 135 14.23 -13.26 9.01
CA LEU A 135 14.53 -11.84 8.81
C LEU A 135 13.42 -11.09 8.05
N ALA A 136 12.44 -11.78 7.47
CA ALA A 136 11.43 -11.14 6.64
C ALA A 136 10.47 -10.26 7.48
N ARG A 137 10.00 -10.78 8.62
CA ARG A 137 9.13 -10.02 9.53
C ARG A 137 9.79 -8.76 10.11
N PRO A 138 11.03 -8.78 10.64
CA PRO A 138 11.66 -7.53 11.06
C PRO A 138 11.93 -6.59 9.88
N ALA A 139 12.25 -7.10 8.68
CA ALA A 139 12.39 -6.26 7.50
C ALA A 139 11.09 -5.54 7.10
N VAL A 140 9.94 -6.22 7.18
CA VAL A 140 8.60 -5.62 7.00
C VAL A 140 8.38 -4.45 7.96
N LEU A 141 8.65 -4.65 9.26
CA LEU A 141 8.46 -3.61 10.27
C LEU A 141 9.42 -2.43 10.08
N THR A 142 10.67 -2.70 9.68
CA THR A 142 11.64 -1.66 9.36
C THR A 142 11.21 -0.85 8.14
N ALA A 143 10.71 -1.51 7.09
CA ALA A 143 10.26 -0.85 5.87
C ALA A 143 9.08 0.10 6.11
N VAL A 144 8.13 -0.28 6.98
CA VAL A 144 6.92 0.51 7.27
C VAL A 144 7.16 1.57 8.35
N GLY A 145 8.05 1.28 9.30
CA GLY A 145 8.30 2.12 10.47
C GLY A 145 7.21 2.01 11.54
N ARG A 146 7.37 2.77 12.64
CA ARG A 146 6.40 2.82 13.75
C ARG A 146 5.78 4.22 13.87
N PRO A 147 4.49 4.34 14.25
CA PRO A 147 3.53 3.24 14.49
C PRO A 147 3.02 2.61 13.19
N ALA A 148 2.66 1.32 13.24
CA ALA A 148 2.07 0.58 12.11
C ALA A 148 1.04 -0.45 12.58
N ASN A 149 0.03 -0.69 11.75
CA ASN A 149 -1.02 -1.67 11.98
C ASN A 149 -0.69 -3.00 11.30
N PRO A 150 -1.01 -4.14 11.92
CA PRO A 150 -0.78 -5.45 11.31
C PRO A 150 -1.69 -5.67 10.10
N VAL A 151 -1.16 -6.32 9.07
CA VAL A 151 -1.91 -6.80 7.90
C VAL A 151 -1.80 -8.32 7.84
N ARG A 152 -2.95 -8.99 7.63
CA ARG A 152 -3.01 -10.44 7.46
C ARG A 152 -2.97 -10.78 5.97
N LEU A 153 -1.77 -10.81 5.40
CA LEU A 153 -1.51 -11.25 4.03
C LEU A 153 -0.24 -12.09 4.01
N ALA A 154 -0.28 -13.24 3.31
CA ALA A 154 0.80 -14.23 3.28
C ALA A 154 1.32 -14.56 4.70
N ASP A 155 2.63 -14.46 4.94
CA ASP A 155 3.23 -14.77 6.25
C ASP A 155 3.12 -13.62 7.25
N GLY A 156 2.53 -12.50 6.82
CA GLY A 156 2.29 -11.31 7.62
C GLY A 156 2.69 -10.03 6.90
N GLY A 157 2.17 -8.92 7.41
CA GLY A 157 2.49 -7.59 6.92
C GLY A 157 2.23 -6.51 7.95
N ALA A 158 2.60 -5.30 7.59
CA ALA A 158 2.29 -4.09 8.32
C ALA A 158 1.91 -2.98 7.34
N VAL A 159 1.05 -2.07 7.79
CA VAL A 159 0.65 -0.88 7.05
C VAL A 159 0.67 0.35 7.93
N ARG A 160 1.09 1.46 7.36
CA ARG A 160 1.05 2.78 7.97
C ARG A 160 0.40 3.75 7.01
N ILE A 161 -0.64 4.44 7.49
CA ILE A 161 -1.26 5.55 6.78
C ILE A 161 -0.57 6.84 7.20
N THR A 162 -0.25 7.68 6.22
CA THR A 162 0.41 8.97 6.39
C THR A 162 -0.35 10.04 5.61
N ASN A 163 0.00 11.31 5.79
CA ASN A 163 -0.56 12.40 4.97
C ASN A 163 -0.22 12.26 3.48
N GLY A 164 0.84 11.52 3.13
CA GLY A 164 1.24 11.27 1.75
C GLY A 164 0.66 10.00 1.13
N GLY A 165 -0.21 9.28 1.86
CA GLY A 165 -0.82 8.03 1.42
C GLY A 165 -0.47 6.83 2.31
N ALA A 166 -0.50 5.63 1.75
CA ALA A 166 -0.30 4.37 2.47
C ALA A 166 1.04 3.71 2.12
N LEU A 167 1.73 3.26 3.17
CA LEU A 167 2.95 2.46 3.09
C LEU A 167 2.66 1.09 3.70
N LEU A 168 2.72 0.04 2.90
CA LEU A 168 2.47 -1.33 3.29
C LEU A 168 3.68 -2.19 2.96
N ALA A 169 4.04 -3.11 3.85
CA ALA A 169 4.99 -4.16 3.53
C ALA A 169 4.45 -5.52 3.96
N VAL A 170 4.70 -6.54 3.16
CA VAL A 170 4.29 -7.93 3.39
C VAL A 170 5.44 -8.87 3.08
N SER A 171 5.40 -10.07 3.66
CA SER A 171 6.41 -11.10 3.42
C SER A 171 5.82 -12.45 3.02
N ARG A 172 6.54 -13.19 2.18
CA ARG A 172 6.31 -14.60 1.85
C ARG A 172 7.65 -15.33 1.75
N GLY A 173 7.95 -16.22 2.70
CA GLY A 173 9.27 -16.84 2.84
C GLY A 173 10.37 -15.79 3.03
N THR A 174 11.33 -15.74 2.12
CA THR A 174 12.41 -14.74 2.09
C THR A 174 12.05 -13.47 1.30
N LEU A 175 10.93 -13.45 0.60
CA LEU A 175 10.49 -12.29 -0.18
C LEU A 175 9.82 -11.27 0.72
N VAL A 176 10.23 -10.01 0.61
CA VAL A 176 9.56 -8.85 1.21
C VAL A 176 9.12 -7.92 0.08
N VAL A 177 7.83 -7.58 0.06
CA VAL A 177 7.25 -6.64 -0.91
C VAL A 177 6.79 -5.40 -0.16
N VAL A 178 7.25 -4.24 -0.61
CA VAL A 178 6.89 -2.91 -0.09
C VAL A 178 6.08 -2.18 -1.15
N ILE A 179 4.89 -1.74 -0.76
CA ILE A 179 3.94 -0.98 -1.56
C ILE A 179 3.83 0.42 -0.96
N VAL A 180 4.00 1.44 -1.78
CA VAL A 180 3.68 2.83 -1.46
C VAL A 180 2.62 3.31 -2.43
N ILE A 181 1.54 3.88 -1.94
CA ILE A 181 0.52 4.54 -2.77
C ILE A 181 0.22 5.94 -2.23
N ASN A 182 -0.20 6.84 -3.11
CA ASN A 182 -0.59 8.21 -2.72
C ASN A 182 -2.00 8.30 -2.10
N GLN A 183 -2.75 7.20 -2.06
CA GLN A 183 -4.06 7.12 -1.43
C GLN A 183 -3.93 6.72 0.04
N GLN A 184 -4.75 7.32 0.92
CA GLN A 184 -4.78 7.00 2.35
C GLN A 184 -5.61 5.73 2.64
N SER A 185 -5.41 4.67 1.84
CA SER A 185 -6.20 3.45 1.89
C SER A 185 -5.32 2.22 2.10
N SER A 186 -5.47 1.55 3.24
CA SER A 186 -4.80 0.28 3.50
C SER A 186 -5.33 -0.85 2.62
N LEU A 187 -6.62 -0.78 2.23
CA LEU A 187 -7.25 -1.79 1.38
C LEU A 187 -6.62 -1.81 -0.01
N GLU A 188 -6.49 -0.65 -0.64
CA GLU A 188 -5.91 -0.51 -1.98
C GLU A 188 -4.44 -0.96 -1.98
N ALA A 189 -3.67 -0.56 -0.96
CA ALA A 189 -2.29 -1.02 -0.81
C ALA A 189 -2.20 -2.55 -0.63
N THR A 190 -3.16 -3.14 0.09
CA THR A 190 -3.24 -4.59 0.30
C THR A 190 -3.59 -5.32 -1.00
N GLU A 191 -4.46 -4.75 -1.84
CA GLU A 191 -4.83 -5.31 -3.13
C GLU A 191 -3.62 -5.36 -4.09
N LEU A 192 -2.88 -4.25 -4.18
CA LEU A 192 -1.64 -4.22 -4.96
C LEU A 192 -0.59 -5.20 -4.42
N ALA A 193 -0.48 -5.34 -3.10
CA ALA A 193 0.43 -6.30 -2.48
C ALA A 193 0.08 -7.74 -2.82
N ARG A 194 -1.22 -8.09 -2.79
CA ARG A 194 -1.71 -9.42 -3.14
C ARG A 194 -1.35 -9.75 -4.58
N GLN A 195 -1.66 -8.86 -5.51
CA GLN A 195 -1.35 -9.07 -6.91
C GLN A 195 0.16 -9.16 -7.17
N SER A 196 0.95 -8.32 -6.51
CA SER A 196 2.40 -8.35 -6.62
C SER A 196 2.98 -9.69 -6.14
N LEU A 197 2.46 -10.24 -5.03
CA LEU A 197 2.88 -11.56 -4.55
C LEU A 197 2.48 -12.71 -5.49
N ILE A 198 1.41 -12.56 -6.28
CA ILE A 198 1.02 -13.58 -7.28
C ILE A 198 1.99 -13.57 -8.47
N GLY A 199 2.43 -12.39 -8.90
CA GLY A 199 3.32 -12.24 -10.06
C GLY A 199 4.82 -12.36 -9.76
N LEU A 200 5.22 -12.35 -8.48
CA LEU A 200 6.58 -12.57 -7.98
C LEU A 200 6.76 -14.00 -7.47
#